data_AF-A0A2E0VA16-F1
#
_entry.id   AF-A0A2E0VA16-F1
#
_cell.length_a   1.000
_cell.length_b   1.000
_cell.length_c   1.000
_cell.angle_alpha   90.00
_cell.angle_beta   90.00
_cell.angle_gamma   90.00
#
_symmetry.space_group_name_H-M   'P 1'
#
loop_
_entity.id
_entity.type
_entity.pdbx_description
1 polymer ?
#
loop_
_entity_poly.entity_id
_entity_poly.type
_entity_poly.pdbx_seq_one_letter_code
_entity_poly.pdbx_strand_id
1 'polypeptide(L)'
;GKWNPDRDFEDTDMILSRILRLNGLEKENANAFQRYIYIHGTNHEDKIGSTTSNGCVRMTNKDIGELYDLVPLGTPVLINES
;
A
#
# COMPACT_ATOMS: atom_id res chain seq x y z
N GLY A 1 0.59 13.38 14.06
CA GLY A 1 1.90 13.82 13.56
C GLY A 1 1.93 15.34 13.53
N LYS A 2 3.10 15.97 13.73
CA LYS A 2 3.25 17.43 13.61
C LYS A 2 3.39 17.79 12.13
N TRP A 3 2.59 18.74 11.66
CA TRP A 3 2.69 19.28 10.31
C TRP A 3 3.94 20.19 10.22
N ASN A 4 4.72 20.02 9.16
CA ASN A 4 5.87 20.87 8.84
C ASN A 4 5.68 21.39 7.40
N PRO A 5 5.55 22.72 7.20
CA PRO A 5 5.38 23.32 5.88
C PRO A 5 6.58 23.14 4.95
N ASP A 6 7.77 22.94 5.50
CA ASP A 6 9.01 22.80 4.73
C ASP A 6 9.34 21.33 4.40
N ARG A 7 8.41 20.40 4.69
CA ARG A 7 8.64 18.99 4.40
C ARG A 7 8.48 18.79 2.91
N ASP A 8 9.55 18.33 2.27
CA ASP A 8 9.52 17.99 0.86
C ASP A 8 8.52 16.84 0.63
N PHE A 9 7.37 17.19 0.07
CA PHE A 9 6.28 16.25 -0.21
C PHE A 9 6.59 15.39 -1.44
N GLU A 10 7.57 15.81 -2.26
CA GLU A 10 8.00 15.04 -3.41
C GLU A 10 8.54 13.68 -2.98
N ASP A 11 9.41 13.56 -1.98
CA ASP A 11 9.99 12.25 -1.63
C ASP A 11 9.20 11.45 -0.56
N THR A 12 8.05 11.99 -0.12
CA THR A 12 7.20 11.31 0.87
C THR A 12 6.28 10.31 0.16
N ASP A 13 6.25 9.07 0.64
CA ASP A 13 5.32 8.03 0.17
C ASP A 13 3.91 8.31 0.71
N MET A 14 3.13 9.08 -0.05
CA MET A 14 1.78 9.46 0.34
C MET A 14 0.83 8.31 0.09
N ILE A 15 -0.01 8.03 1.07
CA ILE A 15 -1.13 7.10 0.92
C ILE A 15 -2.27 7.86 0.26
N LEU A 16 -2.54 7.54 -1.00
CA LEU A 16 -3.57 8.20 -1.79
C LEU A 16 -4.74 7.26 -2.09
N SER A 17 -5.88 7.88 -2.42
CA SER A 17 -7.15 7.28 -2.90
C SER A 17 -7.78 6.21 -2.00
N ARG A 18 -7.16 5.03 -1.83
CA ARG A 18 -7.68 3.88 -1.09
C ARG A 18 -6.57 3.08 -0.40
N ILE A 19 -6.94 2.34 0.65
CA ILE A 19 -6.07 1.43 1.40
C ILE A 19 -6.77 0.09 1.56
N LEU A 20 -6.08 -1.00 1.23
CA LEU A 20 -6.48 -2.37 1.58
C LEU A 20 -5.51 -2.94 2.61
N ARG A 21 -5.98 -3.10 3.84
CA ARG A 21 -5.16 -3.62 4.95
C ARG A 21 -5.08 -5.14 4.92
N LEU A 22 -3.90 -5.67 5.22
CA LEU A 22 -3.63 -7.10 5.19
C LEU A 22 -3.55 -7.64 6.62
N ASN A 23 -4.26 -8.74 6.87
CA ASN A 23 -4.25 -9.41 8.17
C ASN A 23 -3.02 -10.31 8.37
N GLY A 24 -2.48 -10.89 7.29
CA GLY A 24 -1.47 -11.93 7.35
C GLY A 24 -2.08 -13.29 7.68
N LEU A 25 -2.14 -14.19 6.70
CA LEU A 25 -2.76 -15.51 6.85
C LEU A 25 -1.73 -16.63 7.14
N GLU A 26 -0.44 -16.33 7.01
CA GLU A 26 0.65 -17.28 7.19
C GLU A 26 1.54 -16.85 8.37
N LYS A 27 2.32 -17.77 8.92
CA LYS A 27 3.15 -17.51 10.11
C LYS A 27 4.16 -16.39 9.86
N GLU A 28 4.70 -16.34 8.65
CA GLU A 28 5.74 -15.41 8.22
C GLU A 28 5.19 -13.99 8.04
N ASN A 29 3.90 -13.84 7.73
CA ASN A 29 3.24 -12.55 7.51
C ASN A 29 2.16 -12.22 8.56
N ALA A 30 2.03 -13.01 9.62
CA ALA A 30 1.01 -12.86 10.67
C ALA A 30 1.00 -11.51 11.40
N ASN A 31 2.10 -10.74 11.30
CA ASN A 31 2.20 -9.40 11.89
C ASN A 31 1.95 -8.26 10.88
N ALA A 32 1.52 -8.55 9.65
CA ALA A 32 1.32 -7.56 8.59
C ALA A 32 0.40 -6.41 9.04
N PHE A 33 -0.69 -6.73 9.73
CA PHE A 33 -1.64 -5.74 10.21
C PHE A 33 -1.04 -4.78 11.24
N GLN A 34 -0.28 -5.32 12.21
CA GLN A 34 0.35 -4.55 13.28
C GLN A 34 1.54 -3.73 12.74
N ARG A 35 2.21 -4.23 11.70
CA ARG A 35 3.31 -3.54 11.01
C ARG A 35 2.82 -2.50 10.00
N TYR A 36 1.51 -2.30 9.87
CA TYR A 36 0.93 -1.38 8.90
C TYR A 36 1.37 -1.69 7.46
N ILE A 37 1.36 -2.97 7.11
CA ILE A 37 1.56 -3.43 5.74
C ILE A 37 0.19 -3.47 5.04
N TYR A 38 0.06 -2.74 3.94
CA TYR A 38 -1.18 -2.62 3.17
C TYR A 38 -0.89 -2.35 1.69
N ILE A 39 -1.93 -2.46 0.88
CA ILE A 39 -1.93 -2.05 -0.53
C ILE A 39 -2.53 -0.65 -0.62
N HIS A 40 -1.91 0.26 -1.35
CA HIS A 40 -2.41 1.64 -1.47
C HIS A 40 -2.06 2.31 -2.80
N GLY A 41 -2.80 3.38 -3.11
CA GLY A 41 -2.44 4.34 -4.15
C GLY A 41 -1.29 5.24 -3.69
N THR A 42 -0.50 5.75 -4.63
CA THR A 42 0.70 6.55 -4.35
C THR A 42 0.75 7.83 -5.17
N ASN A 43 1.47 8.85 -4.69
CA ASN A 43 1.87 10.02 -5.47
C ASN A 43 3.02 9.72 -6.46
N HIS A 44 3.65 8.54 -6.35
CA HIS A 44 4.76 8.08 -7.17
C HIS A 44 4.34 7.00 -8.17
N GLU A 45 3.28 7.25 -8.97
CA GLU A 45 2.81 6.26 -9.95
C GLU A 45 3.88 5.93 -11.00
N ASP A 46 4.74 6.89 -11.33
CA ASP A 46 5.89 6.76 -12.23
C ASP A 46 6.98 5.81 -11.70
N LYS A 47 7.00 5.54 -10.39
CA LYS A 47 7.96 4.65 -9.72
C LYS A 47 7.39 3.27 -9.40
N ILE A 48 6.18 2.95 -9.84
CA ILE A 48 5.61 1.60 -9.70
C ILE A 48 6.53 0.59 -10.40
N GLY A 49 6.82 -0.53 -9.74
CA GLY A 49 7.79 -1.53 -10.19
C GLY A 49 9.21 -1.32 -9.65
N SER A 50 9.49 -0.22 -8.97
CA SER A 50 10.75 -0.02 -8.24
C SER A 50 10.68 -0.55 -6.80
N THR A 51 11.78 -1.10 -6.29
CA THR A 51 11.90 -1.59 -4.91
C THR A 51 12.10 -0.43 -3.94
N THR A 52 11.02 0.29 -3.60
CA THR A 52 11.12 1.49 -2.76
C THR A 52 10.13 1.52 -1.60
N SER A 53 9.46 0.41 -1.26
CA SER A 53 8.52 0.38 -0.13
C SER A 53 9.12 -0.26 1.13
N ASN A 54 8.74 0.26 2.29
CA ASN A 54 9.04 -0.33 3.61
C ASN A 54 8.14 -1.55 3.92
N GLY A 55 7.68 -2.26 2.90
CA GLY A 55 6.80 -3.44 3.01
C GLY A 55 5.36 -3.25 2.49
N CYS A 56 4.91 -2.02 2.20
CA CYS A 56 3.60 -1.80 1.56
C CYS A 56 3.64 -2.09 0.05
N VAL A 57 2.49 -2.40 -0.53
CA VAL A 57 2.36 -2.59 -1.98
C VAL A 57 1.75 -1.33 -2.58
N ARG A 58 2.46 -0.70 -3.52
CA ARG A 58 1.97 0.49 -4.24
C ARG A 58 1.25 0.07 -5.52
N MET A 59 0.16 0.74 -5.81
CA MET A 59 -0.59 0.66 -7.07
C MET A 59 -0.86 2.06 -7.60
N THR A 60 -1.26 2.16 -8.87
CA THR A 60 -1.81 3.43 -9.37
C THR A 60 -3.09 3.75 -8.60
N ASN A 61 -3.43 5.03 -8.50
CA ASN A 61 -4.65 5.48 -7.83
C ASN A 61 -5.91 4.97 -8.53
N LYS A 62 -5.83 4.81 -9.85
CA LYS A 62 -6.92 4.22 -10.63
C LYS A 62 -7.09 2.74 -10.28
N ASP A 63 -6.01 1.96 -10.33
CA ASP A 63 -6.11 0.50 -10.15
C ASP A 63 -6.49 0.11 -8.72
N ILE A 64 -5.99 0.81 -7.69
CA ILE A 64 -6.43 0.55 -6.31
C ILE A 64 -7.89 0.94 -6.09
N GLY A 65 -8.38 1.94 -6.81
CA GLY A 65 -9.78 2.35 -6.79
C GLY A 65 -10.68 1.25 -7.36
N GLU A 66 -10.35 0.77 -8.56
CA GLU A 66 -11.07 -0.34 -9.21
C GLU A 66 -11.00 -1.62 -8.36
N LEU A 67 -9.83 -1.96 -7.84
CA LEU A 67 -9.66 -3.14 -6.99
C LEU A 67 -10.51 -3.04 -5.72
N TYR A 68 -10.53 -1.89 -5.06
CA TYR A 68 -11.33 -1.65 -3.84
C TYR A 68 -12.82 -1.92 -4.06
N ASP A 69 -13.36 -1.47 -5.19
CA ASP A 69 -14.77 -1.65 -5.52
C ASP A 69 -15.11 -3.12 -5.88
N LEU A 70 -14.12 -3.89 -6.33
CA LEU A 70 -14.27 -5.28 -6.76
C LEU A 70 -14.06 -6.31 -5.65
N VAL A 71 -13.29 -5.99 -4.60
CA VAL A 71 -12.87 -6.98 -3.58
C VAL A 71 -13.64 -6.85 -2.27
N PRO A 72 -14.48 -7.85 -1.91
CA PRO A 72 -15.11 -7.89 -0.59
C PRO A 72 -14.07 -8.07 0.54
N LEU A 73 -14.45 -7.65 1.75
CA LEU A 73 -13.66 -7.94 2.95
C LEU A 73 -13.46 -9.46 3.13
N GLY A 74 -12.24 -9.84 3.49
CA GLY A 74 -11.85 -11.25 3.67
C GLY A 74 -11.41 -11.96 2.40
N THR A 75 -11.42 -11.27 1.24
CA THR A 75 -10.85 -11.81 0.00
C THR A 75 -9.37 -12.18 0.20
N PRO A 76 -8.98 -13.44 -0.05
CA PRO A 76 -7.58 -13.85 0.05
C PRO A 76 -6.73 -13.14 -1.01
N VAL A 77 -5.53 -12.71 -0.61
CA VAL A 77 -4.54 -12.09 -1.50
C VAL A 77 -3.24 -12.87 -1.40
N LEU A 78 -2.69 -13.24 -2.56
CA LEU A 78 -1.36 -13.83 -2.69
C LEU A 78 -0.39 -12.73 -3.16
N ILE A 79 0.69 -12.52 -2.42
CA ILE A 79 1.79 -11.61 -2.81
C ILE A 79 3.00 -12.48 -3.08
N ASN A 80 3.57 -12.37 -4.28
CA ASN A 80 4.76 -13.11 -4.70
C ASN A 80 5.74 -12.20 -5.44
N GLU A 81 6.98 -12.64 -5.52
CA GLU A 81 7.97 -12.08 -6.45
C GLU A 81 7.80 -12.80 -7.80
N SER A 82 7.89 -12.05 -8.90
CA SER A 82 7.83 -12.57 -10.28
C SER A 82 9.18 -12.48 -10.95
#